data_AF-A0A3N5KSA6-F1
#
_entry.id   AF-A0A3N5KSA6-F1
#
_cell.length_a   1.000
_cell.length_b   1.000
_cell.length_c   1.000
_cell.angle_alpha   90.00
_cell.angle_beta   90.00
_cell.angle_gamma   90.00
#
_symmetry.space_group_name_H-M   'P 1'
#
loop_
_entity.id
_entity.type
_entity.pdbx_description
1 polymer ?
#
loop_
_entity_poly.entity_id
_entity_poly.type
_entity_poly.pdbx_seq_one_letter_code
_entity_poly.pdbx_strand_id
1 'polypeptide(L)'
;MDTTIDRLRLLLAKDYALDPAALALDAPLDSLGIDSLALAELMFTIEDEFEVAIPGDPVPLRTVGDVVDYIDALVAAKQAGGAVGGVDAARAASNP
;
A
#
# COMPACT_ATOMS: atom_id res chain seq x y z
N MET A 1 -6.02 15.74 -7.54
CA MET A 1 -5.09 14.63 -7.80
C MET A 1 -4.99 13.94 -6.47
N ASP A 2 -5.70 12.84 -6.30
CA ASP A 2 -5.75 12.16 -5.01
C ASP A 2 -4.40 11.46 -4.83
N THR A 3 -3.67 11.85 -3.80
CA THR A 3 -2.37 11.28 -3.48
C THR A 3 -2.55 10.03 -2.62
N THR A 4 -1.52 9.20 -2.51
CA THR A 4 -1.55 7.98 -1.68
C THR A 4 -1.92 8.29 -0.23
N ILE A 5 -1.47 9.42 0.30
CA ILE A 5 -1.88 9.88 1.63
C ILE A 5 -3.37 10.24 1.71
N ASP A 6 -3.98 10.81 0.66
CA ASP A 6 -5.40 11.15 0.70
C ASP A 6 -6.27 9.89 0.77
N ARG A 7 -5.89 8.86 0.01
CA ARG A 7 -6.55 7.54 0.06
C ARG A 7 -6.34 6.85 1.40
N LEU A 8 -5.10 6.85 1.90
CA LEU A 8 -4.78 6.29 3.21
C LEU A 8 -5.59 6.98 4.33
N ARG A 9 -5.72 8.30 4.27
CA ARG A 9 -6.55 9.08 5.22
C ARG A 9 -8.01 8.70 5.17
N LEU A 10 -8.57 8.53 3.97
CA LEU A 10 -9.95 8.09 3.80
C LEU A 10 -10.19 6.69 4.38
N LEU A 11 -9.24 5.77 4.15
CA LEU A 11 -9.30 4.40 4.64
C LEU A 11 -9.20 4.37 6.18
N LEU A 12 -8.22 5.07 6.74
CA LEU A 12 -8.05 5.20 8.19
C LEU A 12 -9.23 5.90 8.88
N ALA A 13 -9.80 6.93 8.27
CA ALA A 13 -10.96 7.61 8.82
C ALA A 13 -12.23 6.75 8.78
N LYS A 14 -12.37 5.90 7.75
CA LYS A 14 -13.52 5.00 7.59
C LYS A 14 -13.43 3.78 8.51
N ASP A 15 -12.27 3.14 8.56
CA ASP A 15 -12.10 1.84 9.22
C ASP A 15 -11.67 1.98 10.69
N TYR A 16 -10.91 3.04 11.01
CA TYR A 16 -10.39 3.31 12.37
C TYR A 16 -11.03 4.52 13.05
N ALA A 17 -12.00 5.18 12.39
CA ALA A 17 -12.65 6.39 12.90
C ALA A 17 -11.67 7.52 13.30
N LEU A 18 -10.52 7.58 12.64
CA LEU A 18 -9.49 8.60 12.88
C LEU A 18 -9.80 9.90 12.13
N ASP A 19 -9.39 11.03 12.70
CA ASP A 19 -9.54 12.33 12.06
C ASP A 19 -8.50 12.48 10.93
N PRO A 20 -8.91 12.72 9.66
CA PRO A 20 -7.99 13.02 8.56
C PRO A 20 -7.03 14.17 8.84
N ALA A 21 -7.44 15.13 9.68
CA ALA A 21 -6.61 16.26 10.08
C ALA A 21 -5.49 15.87 11.06
N ALA A 22 -5.67 14.79 11.83
CA ALA A 22 -4.66 14.26 12.74
C ALA A 22 -3.63 13.36 12.03
N LEU A 23 -3.96 12.88 10.83
CA LEU A 23 -3.10 12.03 9.98
C LEU A 23 -2.07 12.87 9.21
N ALA A 24 -1.17 13.51 9.96
CA ALA A 24 -0.03 14.23 9.42
C ALA A 24 1.12 13.26 9.07
N LEU A 25 1.99 13.62 8.12
CA LEU A 25 3.11 12.76 7.69
C LEU A 25 4.10 12.47 8.83
N ASP A 26 4.25 13.42 9.75
CA ASP A 26 5.08 13.32 10.95
C ASP A 26 4.36 12.67 12.15
N ALA A 27 3.07 12.34 12.01
CA ALA A 27 2.31 11.71 13.07
C ALA A 27 2.78 10.25 13.28
N PRO A 28 3.17 9.88 14.51
CA PRO A 28 3.52 8.49 14.81
C PRO A 28 2.28 7.60 14.91
N LEU A 29 2.35 6.40 14.34
CA LEU A 29 1.24 5.44 14.32
C LEU A 29 0.77 5.09 15.73
N ASP A 30 1.70 4.92 16.67
CA ASP A 30 1.42 4.67 18.08
C ASP A 30 0.56 5.79 18.72
N SER A 31 0.75 7.05 18.31
CA SER A 31 -0.05 8.18 18.84
C SER A 31 -1.48 8.22 18.30
N LEU A 32 -1.70 7.59 17.15
CA LEU A 32 -3.00 7.43 16.53
C LEU A 32 -3.76 6.22 17.10
N GLY A 33 -3.15 5.46 18.02
CA GLY A 33 -3.71 4.22 18.55
C GLY A 33 -3.62 3.06 17.56
N ILE A 34 -2.71 3.13 16.58
CA ILE A 34 -2.46 2.05 15.65
C ILE A 34 -1.40 1.13 16.28
N ASP A 35 -1.87 0.07 16.91
CA ASP A 35 -1.01 -0.99 17.46
C ASP A 35 -0.51 -1.94 16.35
N SER A 36 0.39 -2.88 16.68
CA SER A 36 0.92 -3.85 15.71
C SER A 36 -0.15 -4.73 15.04
N LEU A 37 -1.26 -5.04 15.73
CA LEU A 37 -2.40 -5.76 15.16
C LEU A 37 -3.18 -4.89 14.18
N ALA A 38 -3.50 -3.65 14.57
CA ALA A 38 -4.17 -2.68 13.71
C ALA A 38 -3.32 -2.36 12.47
N LEU A 39 -2.00 -2.25 12.63
CA LEU A 39 -1.10 -2.07 11.50
C LEU A 39 -1.16 -3.26 10.53
N ALA A 40 -1.22 -4.50 11.03
CA ALA A 40 -1.34 -5.67 10.17
C ALA A 40 -2.67 -5.66 9.38
N GLU A 41 -3.79 -5.36 10.02
CA GLU A 41 -5.11 -5.22 9.36
C GLU A 41 -5.13 -4.09 8.33
N LEU A 42 -4.50 -2.96 8.67
CA LEU A 42 -4.31 -1.82 7.78
C LEU A 42 -3.49 -2.22 6.54
N MET A 43 -2.38 -2.94 6.72
CA MET A 43 -1.55 -3.41 5.61
C MET A 43 -2.34 -4.31 4.66
N PHE A 44 -3.15 -5.25 5.17
CA PHE A 44 -4.01 -6.08 4.31
C PHE A 44 -5.02 -5.24 3.51
N THR A 45 -5.66 -4.26 4.15
CA THR A 45 -6.64 -3.40 3.47
C THR A 45 -5.97 -2.55 2.39
N ILE A 46 -4.75 -2.08 2.64
CA ILE A 46 -3.94 -1.33 1.67
C ILE A 46 -3.51 -2.23 0.50
N GLU A 47 -3.06 -3.44 0.77
CA GLU A 47 -2.70 -4.42 -0.26
C GLU A 47 -3.88 -4.66 -1.23
N ASP A 48 -5.09 -4.83 -0.70
CA ASP A 48 -6.32 -4.99 -1.50
C ASP A 48 -6.72 -3.71 -2.26
N GLU A 49 -6.70 -2.54 -1.59
CA GLU A 49 -7.13 -1.26 -2.17
C GLU A 49 -6.18 -0.76 -3.27
N PHE A 50 -4.87 -0.92 -3.07
CA PHE A 50 -3.85 -0.49 -4.04
C PHE A 50 -3.44 -1.63 -4.99
N GLU A 51 -3.97 -2.84 -4.77
CA GLU A 51 -3.61 -4.07 -5.49
C GLU A 51 -2.08 -4.26 -5.55
N VAL A 52 -1.38 -4.06 -4.43
CA VAL A 52 0.08 -4.17 -4.32
C VAL A 52 0.45 -5.33 -3.42
N ALA A 53 1.55 -6.02 -3.72
CA ALA A 53 2.04 -7.10 -2.87
C ALA A 53 2.90 -6.53 -1.74
N ILE A 54 2.41 -6.58 -0.50
CA ILE A 54 3.21 -6.22 0.67
C ILE A 54 4.00 -7.46 1.10
N PRO A 55 5.35 -7.44 1.13
CA PRO A 55 6.12 -8.55 1.68
C PRO A 55 5.69 -8.81 3.13
N GLY A 56 5.41 -10.07 3.45
CA GLY A 56 4.91 -10.49 4.77
C GLY A 56 5.91 -10.33 5.93
N ASP A 57 7.08 -9.75 5.67
CA ASP A 57 8.03 -9.40 6.71
C ASP A 57 7.57 -8.11 7.41
N PRO A 58 7.62 -8.05 8.75
CA PRO A 58 7.22 -6.86 9.49
C PRO A 58 8.13 -5.68 9.12
N VAL A 59 7.54 -4.68 8.46
CA VAL A 59 8.23 -3.44 8.11
C VAL A 59 8.16 -2.49 9.32
N PRO A 60 9.30 -1.95 9.78
CA PRO A 60 9.32 -1.02 10.92
C PRO A 60 8.81 0.36 10.47
N LEU A 61 7.50 0.49 10.30
CA LEU A 61 6.82 1.75 10.01
C LEU A 61 6.53 2.45 11.34
N ARG A 62 6.98 3.70 11.50
CA ARG A 62 6.79 4.47 12.74
C ARG A 62 5.81 5.62 12.57
N THR A 63 5.80 6.21 11.38
CA THR A 63 5.00 7.39 11.06
C THR A 63 4.07 7.14 9.87
N VAL A 64 3.04 7.98 9.73
CA VAL A 64 2.16 7.95 8.55
C VAL A 64 2.95 8.20 7.26
N GLY A 65 3.98 9.08 7.32
CA GLY A 65 4.86 9.31 6.18
C GLY A 65 5.58 8.05 5.72
N ASP A 66 6.12 7.26 6.65
CA ASP A 66 6.78 5.99 6.31
C ASP A 66 5.81 5.04 5.60
N VAL A 67 4.55 4.98 6.05
CA VAL A 67 3.52 4.13 5.43
C VAL A 67 3.23 4.60 4.00
N VAL A 68 3.06 5.91 3.80
CA VAL A 68 2.78 6.50 2.47
C VAL A 68 3.93 6.24 1.51
N ASP A 69 5.16 6.55 1.92
CA ASP A 69 6.36 6.34 1.11
C ASP A 69 6.52 4.86 0.74
N TYR A 70 6.22 3.96 1.67
CA TYR A 70 6.26 2.53 1.46
C TYR A 70 5.23 2.06 0.42
N ILE A 71 3.98 2.53 0.52
CA ILE A 71 2.94 2.22 -0.48
C ILE A 71 3.30 2.81 -1.83
N ASP A 72 3.77 4.07 -1.88
CA ASP A 72 4.17 4.72 -3.12
C ASP A 72 5.30 3.95 -3.82
N ALA A 73 6.28 3.44 -3.06
CA ALA A 73 7.33 2.58 -3.60
C ALA A 73 6.77 1.27 -4.17
N LEU A 74 5.82 0.62 -3.49
CA LEU A 74 5.19 -0.61 -3.96
C LEU A 74 4.31 -0.39 -5.20
N VAL A 75 3.51 0.67 -5.22
CA VAL A 75 2.69 1.05 -6.37
C VAL A 75 3.61 1.36 -7.55
N ALA A 76 4.66 2.16 -7.35
CA ALA A 76 5.64 2.45 -8.39
C ALA A 76 6.35 1.18 -8.90
N ALA A 77 6.73 0.26 -7.99
CA ALA A 77 7.32 -1.03 -8.34
C ALA A 77 6.34 -1.92 -9.12
N LYS A 78 5.06 -1.95 -8.75
CA LYS A 78 4.00 -2.65 -9.50
C LYS A 78 3.83 -2.08 -10.90
N GLN A 79 3.79 -0.75 -11.04
CA GLN A 79 3.68 -0.09 -12.34
C GLN A 79 4.94 -0.33 -13.21
N ALA A 80 6.12 -0.46 -12.60
CA ALA A 80 7.36 -0.81 -13.30
C ALA A 80 7.44 -2.31 -13.66
N GLY A 81 6.91 -3.20 -12.80
CA GLY A 81 6.92 -4.65 -12.96
C GLY A 81 5.78 -5.21 -13.81
N GLY A 82 4.71 -4.44 -14.02
CA GLY A 82 3.54 -4.79 -14.85
C GLY A 82 3.83 -4.90 -16.35
N ALA A 83 5.03 -4.56 -16.80
CA ALA A 83 5.46 -4.69 -18.19
C ALA A 83 6.05 -6.09 -18.56
N VAL A 84 6.13 -7.05 -17.63
CA VAL A 84 6.85 -8.33 -17.87
C VAL A 84 5.96 -9.59 -17.76
N GLY A 85 4.64 -9.45 -17.58
CA GLY A 85 3.73 -10.60 -17.49
C GLY A 85 3.17 -11.16 -18.81
N GLY A 86 3.70 -10.77 -19.98
CA GLY A 86 3.04 -10.96 -21.27
C GLY A 86 3.92 -11.41 -22.44
N VAL A 87 5.00 -12.17 -22.21
CA VAL A 87 5.74 -12.92 -23.24
C VAL A 87 6.21 -14.22 -22.56
N ASP A 88 5.64 -15.41 -22.77
CA ASP A 88 5.95 -16.29 -23.89
C ASP A 88 5.09 -17.60 -23.79
N ALA A 89 3.88 -17.61 -24.35
CA ALA A 89 3.15 -18.88 -24.54
C ALA A 89 2.38 -18.98 -25.87
N ALA A 90 2.69 -18.13 -26.84
CA ALA A 90 2.04 -18.12 -28.15
C ALA A 90 3.07 -18.18 -29.31
N ARG A 91 3.91 -19.22 -29.38
CA ARG A 91 4.67 -19.50 -30.60
C ARG A 91 5.00 -20.99 -30.86
N ALA A 92 4.03 -21.87 -30.59
CA ALA A 92 4.01 -23.20 -31.20
C ALA A 92 2.76 -23.36 -32.09
N ALA A 93 2.44 -22.32 -32.86
CA ALA A 93 1.59 -22.46 -34.03
C ALA A 93 2.50 -22.83 -35.21
N SER A 94 2.32 -24.05 -35.67
CA SER A 94 2.53 -24.58 -37.02
C SER A 94 3.20 -23.68 -38.05
N ASN A 95 4.26 -24.19 -38.66
CA ASN A 95 4.50 -23.96 -40.09
C ASN A 95 5.39 -25.09 -40.66
N PRO A 96 5.35 -25.30 -41.99
CA PRO A 96 4.61 -26.32 -42.72
C PRO A 96 5.43 -27.59 -43.02
#